data_AF-A0A673CSA3-F1
#
_entry.id   AF-A0A673CSA3-F1
#
_cell.length_a   1.000
_cell.length_b   1.000
_cell.length_c   1.000
_cell.angle_alpha   90.00
_cell.angle_beta   90.00
_cell.angle_gamma   90.00
#
_symmetry.space_group_name_H-M   'P 1'
#
loop_
_entity.id
_entity.type
_entity.pdbx_description
1 polymer ?
#
loop_
_entity_poly.entity_id
_entity_poly.type
_entity_poly.pdbx_seq_one_letter_code
_entity_poly.pdbx_strand_id
1 'polypeptide(L)'
;MKIAVSETEGIHSICSMQTKRSAWTPLNHPLSNTKVFDERRNLLAKWFARWSDSQRKAVLQDFVLGCSMDQLCFLSLSVNRRLPLQAADFTCLLPRALSLYLFSFLDPRSLSRCAQVSWHWKSIVELDQLWMPKCLRHGWCIDFSPTPLEQGVWKRHYIHTVLELRRSPPQQQFVIPDVSTLRSRHEGQSEEACLLSEECCMSACSTTRRLKMEKQSTVTPPWRDSDRCPKDTLRFNYLDNLDPIEQALTA
;
A
#
# COMPACT_ATOMS: atom_id res chain seq x y z
N MET A 1 -68.16 -54.22 -62.35
CA MET A 1 -67.01 -54.33 -61.42
C MET A 1 -66.89 -53.01 -60.67
N LYS A 2 -67.31 -52.98 -59.40
CA LYS A 2 -67.11 -51.86 -58.46
C LYS A 2 -66.12 -52.36 -57.42
N ILE A 3 -65.09 -51.58 -57.11
CA ILE A 3 -64.29 -51.77 -55.89
C ILE A 3 -64.46 -50.49 -55.07
N ALA A 4 -65.01 -50.70 -53.88
CA ALA A 4 -65.26 -49.69 -52.86
C ALA A 4 -64.07 -49.58 -51.91
N VAL A 5 -63.99 -48.39 -51.31
CA VAL A 5 -63.09 -47.96 -50.23
C VAL A 5 -63.32 -48.75 -48.95
N SER A 6 -62.26 -48.98 -48.18
CA SER A 6 -62.35 -49.26 -46.75
C SER A 6 -61.11 -48.73 -46.02
N GLU A 7 -61.35 -47.75 -45.13
CA GLU A 7 -60.44 -47.24 -44.10
C GLU A 7 -60.15 -48.30 -43.02
N THR A 8 -58.96 -48.24 -42.43
CA THR A 8 -58.76 -48.57 -41.01
C THR A 8 -57.73 -47.62 -40.41
N GLU A 9 -58.18 -46.83 -39.43
CA GLU A 9 -57.35 -46.00 -38.55
C GLU A 9 -56.40 -46.86 -37.69
N GLY A 10 -55.24 -46.28 -37.35
CA GLY A 10 -54.25 -46.94 -36.49
C GLY A 10 -53.28 -45.94 -35.86
N ILE A 11 -53.78 -45.24 -34.83
CA ILE A 11 -53.07 -44.74 -33.63
C ILE A 11 -51.65 -44.19 -33.86
N HIS A 12 -51.54 -42.86 -33.92
CA HIS A 12 -50.27 -42.15 -33.72
C HIS A 12 -49.66 -42.53 -32.36
N SER A 13 -48.66 -43.42 -32.40
CA SER A 13 -47.76 -43.66 -31.29
C SER A 13 -47.03 -42.35 -30.98
N ILE A 14 -47.50 -41.64 -29.96
CA ILE A 14 -46.76 -40.57 -29.30
C ILE A 14 -45.49 -41.24 -28.78
N CYS A 15 -44.40 -41.09 -29.53
CA CYS A 15 -43.10 -41.56 -29.13
C CYS A 15 -42.73 -40.85 -27.82
N SER A 16 -42.98 -41.54 -26.71
CA SER A 16 -42.41 -41.24 -25.41
C SER A 16 -40.91 -41.08 -25.62
N MET A 17 -40.43 -39.84 -25.56
CA MET A 17 -39.01 -39.56 -25.54
C MET A 17 -38.46 -40.11 -24.23
N GLN A 18 -38.11 -41.40 -24.23
CA GLN A 18 -37.38 -42.02 -23.15
C GLN A 18 -35.97 -41.41 -23.14
N THR A 19 -35.77 -40.42 -22.27
CA THR A 19 -34.48 -39.80 -21.96
C THR A 19 -33.60 -40.78 -21.18
N LYS A 20 -33.16 -41.85 -21.84
CA LYS A 20 -32.30 -42.90 -21.27
C LYS A 20 -30.80 -42.65 -21.43
N ARG A 21 -30.37 -41.50 -21.96
CA ARG A 21 -28.93 -41.23 -22.18
C ARG A 21 -28.57 -39.81 -21.75
N SER A 22 -27.91 -39.67 -20.61
CA SER A 22 -27.29 -38.42 -20.12
C SER A 22 -26.25 -37.83 -21.09
N ALA A 23 -25.82 -38.60 -22.09
CA ALA A 23 -24.83 -38.23 -23.09
C ALA A 23 -25.39 -37.58 -24.38
N TRP A 24 -26.71 -37.55 -24.60
CA TRP A 24 -27.23 -36.99 -25.85
C TRP A 24 -27.27 -35.46 -25.79
N THR A 25 -26.54 -34.79 -26.68
CA THR A 25 -26.61 -33.33 -26.88
C THR A 25 -27.35 -33.08 -28.19
N PRO A 26 -28.52 -32.43 -28.20
CA PRO A 26 -29.22 -32.08 -29.44
C PRO A 26 -28.39 -31.06 -30.23
N LEU A 27 -27.53 -31.50 -31.16
CA LEU A 27 -26.71 -30.58 -31.97
C LEU A 27 -27.52 -29.91 -33.09
N ASN A 28 -28.57 -30.58 -33.57
CA ASN A 28 -29.36 -30.13 -34.72
C ASN A 28 -30.52 -29.19 -34.34
N HIS A 29 -30.77 -28.97 -33.04
CA HIS A 29 -31.85 -28.10 -32.56
C HIS A 29 -31.30 -27.08 -31.56
N PRO A 30 -30.99 -25.83 -32.01
CA PRO A 30 -30.31 -24.83 -31.19
C PRO A 30 -31.00 -24.54 -29.85
N LEU A 31 -32.33 -24.40 -29.84
CA LEU A 31 -33.07 -24.11 -28.60
C LEU A 31 -32.98 -25.24 -27.57
N SER A 32 -32.99 -26.50 -28.03
CA SER A 32 -32.84 -27.65 -27.13
C SER A 32 -31.39 -27.79 -26.68
N ASN A 33 -30.43 -27.45 -27.54
CA ASN A 33 -29.01 -27.44 -27.20
C ASN A 33 -28.72 -26.47 -26.05
N THR A 34 -29.18 -25.22 -26.18
CA THR A 34 -28.99 -24.18 -25.16
C THR A 34 -29.61 -24.60 -23.83
N LYS A 35 -30.84 -25.15 -23.85
CA LYS A 35 -31.50 -25.67 -22.63
C LYS A 35 -30.67 -26.76 -21.96
N VAL A 36 -30.21 -27.76 -22.72
CA VAL A 36 -29.39 -28.86 -22.19
C VAL A 36 -28.05 -28.35 -21.67
N PHE A 37 -27.44 -27.36 -22.34
CA PHE A 37 -26.21 -26.73 -21.88
C PHE A 37 -26.40 -26.04 -20.52
N ASP A 38 -27.45 -25.24 -20.36
CA ASP A 38 -27.74 -24.55 -19.11
C ASP A 38 -28.01 -25.54 -17.97
N GLU A 39 -28.79 -26.60 -18.23
CA GLU A 39 -29.05 -27.68 -17.25
C GLU A 39 -27.75 -28.35 -16.80
N ARG A 40 -26.86 -28.70 -17.74
CA ARG A 40 -25.57 -29.33 -17.43
C ARG A 40 -24.62 -28.39 -16.71
N ARG A 41 -24.57 -27.11 -17.09
CA ARG A 41 -23.78 -26.09 -16.40
C ARG A 41 -24.24 -25.93 -14.95
N ASN A 42 -25.55 -25.87 -14.73
CA ASN A 42 -26.13 -25.78 -13.39
C ASN A 42 -25.84 -27.03 -12.55
N LEU A 43 -25.87 -28.22 -13.16
CA LEU A 43 -25.52 -29.47 -12.50
C LEU A 43 -24.03 -29.51 -12.10
N LEU A 44 -23.14 -29.10 -13.01
CA LEU A 44 -21.71 -28.99 -12.73
C LEU A 44 -21.43 -28.04 -11.56
N ALA A 45 -22.12 -26.90 -11.50
CA ALA A 45 -21.99 -25.96 -10.37
C ALA A 45 -22.39 -26.60 -9.03
N LYS A 46 -23.47 -27.41 -9.02
CA LYS A 46 -23.88 -28.16 -7.82
C LYS A 46 -22.84 -29.21 -7.41
N TRP A 47 -22.23 -29.90 -8.37
CA TRP A 47 -21.15 -30.86 -8.08
C TRP A 47 -19.90 -30.17 -7.56
N PHE A 48 -19.48 -29.09 -8.22
CA PHE A 48 -18.33 -28.29 -7.82
C PHE A 48 -18.46 -27.79 -6.37
N ALA A 49 -19.65 -27.35 -5.97
CA ALA A 49 -19.92 -26.93 -4.60
C ALA A 49 -19.76 -28.05 -3.55
N ARG A 50 -19.96 -29.32 -3.94
CA ARG A 50 -19.85 -30.48 -3.03
C ARG A 50 -18.46 -31.11 -3.00
N TRP A 51 -17.60 -30.80 -3.97
CA TRP A 51 -16.23 -31.32 -4.05
C TRP A 51 -15.29 -30.67 -3.03
N SER A 52 -14.25 -31.42 -2.63
CA SER A 52 -13.15 -30.89 -1.83
C SER A 52 -12.31 -29.88 -2.61
N ASP A 53 -11.50 -29.09 -1.91
CA ASP A 53 -10.59 -28.12 -2.55
C ASP A 53 -9.61 -28.79 -3.53
N SER A 54 -9.07 -29.97 -3.17
CA SER A 54 -8.19 -30.75 -4.04
C SER A 54 -8.90 -31.21 -5.33
N GLN A 55 -10.13 -31.69 -5.23
CA GLN A 55 -10.95 -32.10 -6.38
C GLN A 55 -11.30 -30.92 -7.27
N ARG A 56 -11.66 -29.77 -6.69
CA ARG A 56 -11.92 -28.54 -7.43
C ARG A 56 -10.71 -28.09 -8.22
N LYS A 57 -9.52 -28.08 -7.59
CA LYS A 57 -8.27 -27.71 -8.24
C LYS A 57 -7.90 -28.66 -9.38
N ALA A 58 -8.05 -29.97 -9.17
CA ALA A 58 -7.81 -30.97 -10.21
C ALA A 58 -8.69 -30.74 -11.45
N VAL A 59 -10.00 -30.61 -11.27
CA VAL A 59 -10.92 -30.37 -12.40
C VAL A 59 -10.67 -29.03 -13.10
N LEU A 60 -10.34 -27.97 -12.34
CA LEU A 60 -9.96 -26.69 -12.93
C LEU A 60 -8.68 -26.81 -13.77
N GLN A 61 -7.69 -27.57 -13.29
CA GLN A 61 -6.46 -27.83 -14.04
C GLN A 61 -6.76 -28.58 -15.35
N ASP A 62 -7.60 -29.62 -15.30
CA ASP A 62 -8.01 -30.38 -16.48
C ASP A 62 -8.69 -29.48 -17.52
N PHE A 63 -9.58 -28.57 -17.09
CA PHE A 63 -10.22 -27.61 -17.98
C PHE A 63 -9.23 -26.61 -18.60
N VAL A 64 -8.28 -26.09 -17.82
CA VAL A 64 -7.25 -25.18 -18.32
C VAL A 64 -6.37 -25.88 -19.36
N LEU A 65 -5.97 -27.13 -19.13
CA LEU A 65 -5.18 -27.91 -20.08
C LEU A 65 -5.92 -28.21 -21.40
N GLY A 66 -7.25 -28.29 -21.34
CA GLY A 66 -8.10 -28.50 -22.52
C GLY A 66 -8.46 -27.22 -23.29
N CYS A 67 -8.04 -26.04 -22.82
CA CYS A 67 -8.39 -24.76 -23.45
C CYS A 67 -7.48 -24.43 -24.66
N SER A 68 -8.09 -23.84 -25.69
CA SER A 68 -7.37 -23.13 -26.76
C SER A 68 -6.74 -21.82 -26.26
N MET A 69 -5.83 -21.24 -27.04
CA MET A 69 -5.17 -19.98 -26.68
C MET A 69 -6.17 -18.83 -26.45
N ASP A 70 -7.19 -18.69 -27.29
CA ASP A 70 -8.23 -17.66 -27.12
C ASP A 70 -9.01 -17.86 -25.81
N GLN A 71 -9.33 -19.12 -25.47
CA GLN A 71 -10.00 -19.46 -24.20
C GLN A 71 -9.09 -19.19 -22.99
N LEU A 72 -7.79 -19.45 -23.09
CA LEU A 72 -6.81 -19.12 -22.05
C LEU A 72 -6.68 -17.60 -21.86
N CYS A 73 -6.67 -16.82 -22.94
CA CYS A 73 -6.71 -15.36 -22.87
C CYS A 73 -7.99 -14.87 -22.17
N PHE A 74 -9.14 -15.43 -22.53
CA PHE A 74 -10.41 -15.14 -21.86
C PHE A 74 -10.40 -15.49 -20.37
N LEU A 75 -9.84 -16.67 -20.01
CA LEU A 75 -9.70 -17.09 -18.62
C LEU A 75 -8.78 -16.16 -17.83
N SER A 76 -7.62 -15.80 -18.39
CA SER A 76 -6.68 -14.85 -17.79
C SER A 76 -7.37 -13.52 -17.47
N LEU A 77 -8.08 -12.93 -18.44
CA LEU A 77 -8.83 -11.69 -18.23
C LEU A 77 -9.92 -11.84 -17.15
N SER A 78 -10.66 -12.95 -17.18
CA SER A 78 -11.75 -13.22 -16.24
C SER A 78 -11.25 -13.41 -14.80
N VAL A 79 -10.12 -14.10 -14.65
CA VAL A 79 -9.46 -14.35 -13.37
C VAL A 79 -8.85 -13.05 -12.83
N ASN A 80 -8.15 -12.28 -13.66
CA ASN A 80 -7.54 -10.99 -13.28
C ASN A 80 -8.56 -9.92 -12.86
N ARG A 81 -9.84 -10.05 -13.26
CA ARG A 81 -10.92 -9.19 -12.76
C ARG A 81 -11.41 -9.58 -11.37
N ARG A 82 -11.25 -10.84 -10.97
CA ARG A 82 -11.74 -11.37 -9.68
C ARG A 82 -10.67 -11.42 -8.62
N LEU A 83 -9.43 -11.75 -9.03
CA LEU A 83 -8.27 -11.56 -8.20
C LEU A 83 -7.93 -10.07 -8.30
N PRO A 84 -8.08 -9.27 -7.22
CA PRO A 84 -7.45 -7.96 -7.23
C PRO A 84 -5.99 -8.16 -7.63
N LEU A 85 -5.43 -7.24 -8.41
CA LEU A 85 -3.98 -7.14 -8.66
C LEU A 85 -3.25 -6.80 -7.34
N GLN A 86 -3.54 -7.54 -6.27
CA GLN A 86 -3.27 -7.25 -4.87
C GLN A 86 -1.79 -7.35 -4.54
N ALA A 87 -0.96 -7.68 -5.53
CA ALA A 87 0.49 -7.77 -5.43
C ALA A 87 1.21 -7.37 -6.72
N ALA A 88 0.52 -6.74 -7.68
CA ALA A 88 1.19 -6.27 -8.88
C ALA A 88 1.95 -4.97 -8.56
N ASP A 89 3.26 -5.08 -8.45
CA ASP A 89 4.13 -3.92 -8.32
C ASP A 89 4.03 -3.07 -9.60
N PHE A 90 3.29 -1.96 -9.54
CA PHE A 90 3.10 -1.07 -10.68
C PHE A 90 4.43 -0.53 -11.23
N THR A 91 5.47 -0.46 -10.38
CA THR A 91 6.79 0.03 -10.83
C THR A 91 7.48 -0.94 -11.77
N CYS A 92 7.12 -2.23 -11.72
CA CYS A 92 7.59 -3.28 -12.63
C CYS A 92 6.74 -3.40 -13.90
N LEU A 93 5.51 -2.87 -13.88
CA LEU A 93 4.57 -2.94 -15.00
C LEU A 93 4.59 -1.69 -15.87
N LEU A 94 4.84 -0.53 -15.27
CA LEU A 94 4.82 0.75 -15.95
C LEU A 94 6.24 1.19 -16.36
N PRO A 95 6.39 1.90 -17.49
CA PRO A 95 7.63 2.61 -17.80
C PRO A 95 8.07 3.50 -16.63
N ARG A 96 9.39 3.57 -16.37
CA ARG A 96 9.98 4.32 -15.25
C ARG A 96 9.48 5.77 -15.14
N ALA A 97 9.25 6.43 -16.28
CA ALA A 97 8.74 7.81 -16.32
C ALA A 97 7.35 7.95 -15.66
N LEU A 98 6.45 6.97 -15.86
CA LEU A 98 5.12 6.99 -15.23
C LEU A 98 5.21 6.68 -13.74
N SER A 99 6.06 5.73 -13.34
CA SER A 99 6.31 5.43 -11.93
C SER A 99 6.84 6.66 -11.17
N LEU A 100 7.78 7.39 -11.79
CA LEU A 100 8.29 8.66 -11.26
C LEU A 100 7.20 9.74 -11.16
N TYR A 101 6.36 9.86 -12.18
CA TYR A 101 5.23 10.80 -12.15
C TYR A 101 4.28 10.48 -11.00
N LEU A 102 3.91 9.21 -10.80
CA LEU A 102 3.07 8.79 -9.68
C LEU A 102 3.72 9.10 -8.31
N PHE A 103 5.00 8.78 -8.14
CA PHE A 103 5.72 9.10 -6.90
C PHE A 103 5.88 10.61 -6.67
N SER A 104 5.86 11.44 -7.71
CA SER A 104 6.03 12.90 -7.57
C SER A 104 4.92 13.55 -6.72
N PHE A 105 3.71 12.98 -6.73
CA PHE A 105 2.56 13.43 -5.94
C PHE A 105 2.68 13.15 -4.45
N LEU A 106 3.56 12.23 -4.04
CA LEU A 106 3.70 11.85 -2.64
C LEU A 106 4.50 12.88 -1.86
N ASP A 107 4.18 13.04 -0.58
CA ASP A 107 4.97 13.85 0.33
C ASP A 107 6.28 13.12 0.73
N PRO A 108 7.30 13.84 1.22
CA PRO A 108 8.59 13.25 1.61
C PRO A 108 8.50 12.11 2.63
N ARG A 109 7.51 12.12 3.53
CA ARG A 109 7.33 11.03 4.50
C ARG A 109 6.77 9.79 3.82
N SER A 110 5.79 9.94 2.92
CA SER A 110 5.27 8.84 2.12
C SER A 110 6.34 8.26 1.19
N LEU A 111 7.15 9.10 0.52
CA LEU A 111 8.31 8.61 -0.25
C LEU A 111 9.29 7.81 0.60
N SER A 112 9.53 8.23 1.84
CA SER A 112 10.39 7.52 2.78
C SER A 112 9.82 6.15 3.19
N ARG A 113 8.48 6.00 3.22
CA ARG A 113 7.81 4.71 3.42
C ARG A 113 7.86 3.86 2.15
N CYS A 114 7.66 4.45 0.98
CA CYS A 114 7.80 3.76 -0.31
C CYS A 114 9.20 3.14 -0.48
N ALA A 115 10.25 3.81 0.01
CA ALA A 115 11.62 3.28 0.00
C ALA A 115 11.80 1.99 0.81
N GLN A 116 10.86 1.64 1.70
CA GLN A 116 10.88 0.46 2.55
C GLN A 116 10.11 -0.72 1.94
N VAL A 117 9.41 -0.53 0.82
CA VAL A 117 8.62 -1.57 0.16
C VAL A 117 9.51 -2.60 -0.54
N SER A 118 10.49 -2.15 -1.31
CA SER A 118 11.48 -2.99 -1.99
C SER A 118 12.72 -2.21 -2.35
N TRP A 119 13.83 -2.89 -2.64
CA TRP A 119 15.05 -2.26 -3.18
C TRP A 119 14.81 -1.54 -4.51
N HIS A 120 13.90 -2.06 -5.33
CA HIS A 120 13.51 -1.42 -6.58
C HIS A 120 12.75 -0.11 -6.34
N TRP A 121 11.81 -0.10 -5.39
CA TRP A 121 11.13 1.14 -5.00
C TRP A 121 12.11 2.14 -4.43
N LYS A 122 13.02 1.70 -3.56
CA LYS A 122 14.08 2.54 -3.00
C LYS A 122 14.89 3.22 -4.10
N SER A 123 15.36 2.49 -5.11
CA SER A 123 16.16 3.08 -6.19
C SER A 123 15.41 4.09 -7.04
N ILE A 124 14.07 4.00 -7.13
CA ILE A 124 13.24 4.99 -7.82
C ILE A 124 12.96 6.20 -6.92
N VAL A 125 12.52 5.98 -5.68
CA VAL A 125 12.07 7.08 -4.81
C VAL A 125 13.23 7.93 -4.26
N GLU A 126 14.46 7.44 -4.32
CA GLU A 126 15.66 8.20 -3.94
C GLU A 126 16.20 9.11 -5.04
N LEU A 127 15.62 9.06 -6.25
CA LEU A 127 16.09 9.86 -7.39
C LEU A 127 15.86 11.35 -7.19
N ASP A 128 16.85 12.13 -7.60
CA ASP A 128 16.83 13.58 -7.50
C ASP A 128 15.70 14.24 -8.29
N GLN A 129 15.18 13.57 -9.32
CA GLN A 129 13.97 13.98 -10.05
C GLN A 129 12.73 14.15 -9.15
N LEU A 130 12.68 13.43 -8.02
CA LEU A 130 11.59 13.54 -7.05
C LEU A 130 11.88 14.57 -5.96
N TRP A 131 13.14 14.69 -5.53
CA TRP A 131 13.51 15.53 -4.39
C TRP A 131 13.82 16.97 -4.79
N MET A 132 14.40 17.21 -5.97
CA MET A 132 14.71 18.55 -6.46
C MET A 132 13.46 19.45 -6.52
N PRO A 133 12.32 19.05 -7.13
CA PRO A 133 11.13 19.91 -7.14
C PRO A 133 10.60 20.18 -5.73
N LYS A 134 10.80 19.26 -4.78
CA LYS A 134 10.33 19.43 -3.40
C LYS A 134 11.18 20.45 -2.65
N CYS A 135 12.51 20.43 -2.82
CA CYS A 135 13.41 21.46 -2.27
C CYS A 135 13.14 22.84 -2.89
N LEU A 136 13.03 22.90 -4.23
CA LEU A 136 12.82 24.16 -4.95
C LEU A 136 11.50 24.84 -4.57
N ARG A 137 10.43 24.08 -4.26
CA ARG A 137 9.18 24.64 -3.74
C ARG A 137 9.33 25.38 -2.41
N HIS A 138 10.35 25.06 -1.63
CA HIS A 138 10.69 25.75 -0.38
C HIS A 138 11.80 26.81 -0.57
N GLY A 139 12.23 27.08 -1.80
CA GLY A 139 13.36 27.97 -2.09
C GLY A 139 14.72 27.40 -1.65
N TRP A 140 14.82 26.09 -1.42
CA TRP A 140 16.07 25.45 -1.01
C TRP A 140 16.88 25.08 -2.25
N CYS A 141 17.96 25.81 -2.47
CA CYS A 141 18.88 25.63 -3.58
C CYS A 141 20.18 24.98 -3.11
N ILE A 142 20.88 24.33 -4.03
CA ILE A 142 22.21 23.77 -3.80
C ILE A 142 23.22 24.68 -4.48
N ASP A 143 24.29 25.03 -3.76
CA ASP A 143 25.30 26.01 -4.21
C ASP A 143 26.29 25.44 -5.24
N PHE A 144 26.15 24.16 -5.59
CA PHE A 144 26.95 23.47 -6.58
C PHE A 144 26.06 22.69 -7.55
N SER A 145 26.58 22.44 -8.75
CA SER A 145 25.92 21.55 -9.73
C SER A 145 26.29 20.10 -9.42
N PRO A 146 25.35 19.23 -9.02
CA PRO A 146 25.62 17.81 -8.82
C PRO A 146 26.15 17.18 -10.10
N THR A 147 27.11 16.25 -9.98
CA THR A 147 27.54 15.48 -11.15
C THR A 147 26.46 14.45 -11.52
N PRO A 148 26.31 14.07 -12.81
CA PRO A 148 25.29 13.08 -13.22
C PRO A 148 25.43 11.70 -12.57
N LEU A 149 26.58 11.42 -11.96
CA LEU A 149 26.91 10.17 -11.29
C LEU A 149 26.49 10.18 -9.82
N GLU A 150 26.32 11.36 -9.23
CA GLU A 150 25.87 11.50 -7.85
C GLU A 150 24.35 11.29 -7.77
N GLN A 151 23.94 10.30 -6.97
CA GLN A 151 22.52 10.01 -6.74
C GLN A 151 22.09 10.45 -5.35
N GLY A 152 20.91 11.07 -5.27
CA GLY A 152 20.25 11.41 -4.02
C GLY A 152 20.85 12.65 -3.35
N VAL A 153 21.47 13.54 -4.11
CA VAL A 153 22.04 14.80 -3.61
C VAL A 153 20.92 15.68 -3.05
N TRP A 154 19.80 15.78 -3.77
CA TRP A 154 18.65 16.57 -3.35
C TRP A 154 17.92 15.95 -2.16
N LYS A 155 17.87 14.62 -2.07
CA LYS A 155 17.33 13.94 -0.88
C LYS A 155 18.14 14.26 0.37
N ARG A 156 19.48 14.17 0.28
CA ARG A 156 20.37 14.51 1.40
C ARG A 156 20.24 15.97 1.80
N HIS A 157 20.21 16.87 0.83
CA HIS A 157 19.99 18.30 1.07
C HIS A 157 18.64 18.54 1.76
N TYR A 158 17.55 17.92 1.29
CA TYR A 158 16.23 18.01 1.93
C TYR A 158 16.27 17.61 3.41
N ILE A 159 16.88 16.45 3.70
CA ILE A 159 16.99 15.94 5.08
C ILE A 159 17.81 16.90 5.95
N HIS A 160 18.95 17.37 5.45
CA HIS A 160 19.80 18.33 6.15
C HIS A 160 19.05 19.62 6.49
N THR A 161 18.41 20.25 5.51
CA THR A 161 17.69 21.51 5.70
C THR A 161 16.51 21.36 6.68
N VAL A 162 15.77 20.25 6.60
CA VAL A 162 14.70 19.95 7.58
C VAL A 162 15.25 19.76 8.99
N LEU A 163 16.42 19.15 9.16
CA LEU A 163 17.05 18.99 10.46
C LEU A 163 17.50 20.34 11.02
N GLU A 164 18.13 21.20 10.21
CA GLU A 164 18.54 22.55 10.61
C GLU A 164 17.34 23.40 11.07
N LEU A 165 16.25 23.39 10.30
CA LEU A 165 15.02 24.12 10.65
C LEU A 165 14.33 23.59 11.92
N ARG A 166 14.59 22.34 12.32
CA ARG A 166 14.08 21.78 13.59
C ARG A 166 14.96 22.16 14.78
N ARG A 167 16.24 22.41 14.57
CA ARG A 167 17.19 22.81 15.62
C ARG A 167 17.05 24.28 16.00
N SER A 168 16.59 25.13 15.07
CA SER A 168 16.21 26.51 15.34
C SER A 168 14.70 26.62 15.65
N PRO A 169 14.26 26.58 16.92
CA PRO A 169 12.90 27.02 17.21
C PRO A 169 12.76 28.48 16.72
N PRO A 170 11.61 28.89 16.17
CA PRO A 170 11.40 30.29 15.86
C PRO A 170 11.54 31.07 17.18
N GLN A 171 12.62 31.83 17.30
CA GLN A 171 12.63 32.98 18.18
C GLN A 171 11.64 33.97 17.56
N GLN A 172 10.35 33.76 17.81
CA GLN A 172 9.39 34.84 17.74
C GLN A 172 9.80 35.82 18.85
N GLN A 173 10.72 36.72 18.52
CA GLN A 173 10.80 38.03 19.14
C GLN A 173 9.49 38.76 18.79
N PHE A 174 8.40 38.40 19.46
CA PHE A 174 7.32 39.34 19.69
C PHE A 174 7.89 40.40 20.63
N VAL A 175 8.57 41.40 20.05
CA VAL A 175 8.83 42.65 20.75
C VAL A 175 7.47 43.34 20.85
N ILE A 176 6.78 43.13 21.96
CA ILE A 176 5.73 44.05 22.38
C ILE A 176 6.46 45.35 22.73
N PRO A 177 6.19 46.49 22.09
CA PRO A 177 6.77 47.76 22.50
C PRO A 177 6.25 48.09 23.89
N ASP A 178 7.11 47.96 24.91
CA ASP A 178 6.79 48.41 26.26
C ASP A 178 6.64 49.93 26.28
N VAL A 179 5.42 50.39 26.57
CA VAL A 179 5.14 51.79 26.88
C VAL A 179 5.84 52.10 28.21
N SER A 180 6.76 53.05 28.13
CA SER A 180 7.61 53.50 29.23
C SER A 180 6.79 54.13 30.35
N THR A 181 6.77 53.50 31.53
CA THR A 181 6.50 54.19 32.79
C THR A 181 7.81 54.35 33.56
N LEU A 182 8.26 55.60 33.61
CA LEU A 182 9.39 56.11 34.40
C LEU A 182 9.29 55.71 35.88
N ARG A 183 10.34 55.09 36.45
CA ARG A 183 10.84 55.44 37.80
C ARG A 183 12.27 54.94 38.11
N SER A 184 13.20 55.89 38.08
CA SER A 184 14.26 56.19 39.06
C SER A 184 15.10 55.06 39.74
N ARG A 185 16.38 54.99 39.33
CA ARG A 185 17.65 55.04 40.11
C ARG A 185 17.90 54.04 41.26
N HIS A 186 18.92 53.17 41.11
CA HIS A 186 20.16 53.18 41.91
C HIS A 186 21.28 52.27 41.34
N GLU A 187 22.54 52.66 41.60
CA GLU A 187 23.82 52.18 41.05
C GLU A 187 24.43 50.91 41.70
N GLY A 188 25.44 50.34 41.03
CA GLY A 188 26.49 49.43 41.58
C GLY A 188 26.83 48.29 40.60
N GLN A 189 27.78 48.43 39.67
CA GLN A 189 29.23 48.14 39.74
C GLN A 189 29.63 46.66 39.99
N SER A 190 30.57 46.21 39.13
CA SER A 190 31.63 45.20 39.33
C SER A 190 31.53 43.85 38.57
N GLU A 191 32.28 43.89 37.47
CA GLU A 191 33.18 42.96 36.76
C GLU A 191 33.68 41.64 37.40
N GLU A 192 34.31 40.85 36.50
CA GLU A 192 35.18 39.65 36.63
C GLU A 192 34.52 38.26 36.65
N ALA A 193 35.09 37.17 36.13
CA ALA A 193 36.00 36.79 35.02
C ALA A 193 36.45 35.33 35.32
N CYS A 194 36.95 34.62 34.30
CA CYS A 194 37.79 33.40 34.34
C CYS A 194 37.08 32.04 34.56
N LEU A 195 36.99 31.16 33.54
CA LEU A 195 38.02 30.27 32.93
C LEU A 195 38.42 29.12 33.87
N LEU A 196 37.95 27.88 33.63
CA LEU A 196 38.55 26.77 32.87
C LEU A 196 39.53 25.89 33.68
N SER A 197 39.52 24.60 33.33
CA SER A 197 40.49 23.53 33.67
C SER A 197 40.35 22.93 35.08
N GLU A 198 40.57 21.65 35.35
CA GLU A 198 41.21 20.57 34.59
C GLU A 198 40.84 19.21 35.25
N GLU A 199 40.67 18.22 34.38
CA GLU A 199 41.14 16.83 34.38
C GLU A 199 41.29 15.92 35.63
N CYS A 200 41.14 14.64 35.26
CA CYS A 200 40.99 13.39 36.01
C CYS A 200 42.29 12.89 36.67
N CYS A 201 42.17 12.10 37.74
CA CYS A 201 43.19 11.11 38.09
C CYS A 201 42.61 9.89 38.82
N MET A 202 43.16 8.75 38.45
CA MET A 202 42.88 7.37 38.85
C MET A 202 43.37 7.03 40.27
N SER A 203 42.70 6.10 40.97
CA SER A 203 43.36 4.95 41.63
C SER A 203 42.35 3.98 42.26
N ALA A 204 42.71 2.70 42.29
CA ALA A 204 41.91 1.53 42.62
C ALA A 204 42.00 1.12 44.10
N CYS A 205 40.97 0.42 44.61
CA CYS A 205 41.08 -0.78 45.45
C CYS A 205 39.67 -1.27 45.89
N SER A 206 39.47 -2.57 45.70
CA SER A 206 38.25 -3.35 45.93
C SER A 206 37.92 -3.57 47.41
N THR A 207 36.64 -3.56 47.77
CA THR A 207 36.10 -4.49 48.79
C THR A 207 34.64 -4.82 48.48
N THR A 208 34.33 -6.11 48.53
CA THR A 208 33.06 -6.75 48.22
C THR A 208 31.97 -6.42 49.25
N ARG A 209 30.80 -5.99 48.79
CA ARG A 209 29.51 -6.28 49.43
C ARG A 209 28.35 -6.12 48.44
N ARG A 210 27.65 -7.24 48.25
CA ARG A 210 26.57 -7.47 47.30
C ARG A 210 25.25 -6.91 47.85
N LEU A 211 24.69 -5.88 47.22
CA LEU A 211 23.30 -5.48 47.41
C LEU A 211 22.67 -5.01 46.08
N LYS A 212 21.60 -5.73 45.71
CA LYS A 212 20.45 -5.32 44.88
C LYS A 212 20.73 -4.70 43.50
N MET A 213 20.67 -5.54 42.46
CA MET A 213 20.72 -5.12 41.07
C MET A 213 19.38 -4.52 40.64
N GLU A 214 19.30 -3.20 40.67
CA GLU A 214 18.31 -2.39 39.95
C GLU A 214 18.67 -2.44 38.46
N LYS A 215 17.78 -2.96 37.62
CA LYS A 215 18.07 -3.21 36.20
C LYS A 215 18.00 -1.90 35.42
N GLN A 216 19.15 -1.26 35.27
CA GLN A 216 19.39 -0.14 34.37
C GLN A 216 19.01 -0.49 32.92
N SER A 217 18.51 0.54 32.26
CA SER A 217 18.11 0.63 30.86
C SER A 217 19.15 0.04 29.91
N THR A 218 18.84 -1.13 29.35
CA THR A 218 19.46 -1.55 28.09
C THR A 218 18.99 -0.56 27.02
N VAL A 219 19.92 0.22 26.47
CA VAL A 219 19.71 0.96 25.22
C VAL A 219 19.27 -0.07 24.18
N THR A 220 17.97 -0.09 23.90
CA THR A 220 17.41 -0.89 22.81
C THR A 220 17.92 -0.28 21.51
N PRO A 221 18.28 -1.10 20.51
CA PRO A 221 18.64 -0.56 19.20
C PRO A 221 17.51 0.34 18.67
N PRO A 222 17.80 1.34 17.85
CA PRO A 222 16.81 2.34 17.38
C PRO A 222 15.67 1.73 16.55
N TRP A 223 15.73 0.44 16.23
CA TRP A 223 14.73 -0.30 15.50
C TRP A 223 13.83 -1.05 16.51
N ARG A 224 12.58 -0.63 16.62
CA ARG A 224 11.53 -1.39 17.30
C ARG A 224 11.05 -2.50 16.37
N ASP A 225 10.70 -3.67 16.93
CA ASP A 225 10.00 -4.73 16.20
C ASP A 225 8.70 -4.20 15.57
N SER A 226 8.23 -4.88 14.53
CA SER A 226 6.96 -4.56 13.86
C SER A 226 5.81 -4.50 14.87
N ASP A 227 5.29 -3.30 15.12
CA ASP A 227 4.17 -3.09 16.02
C ASP A 227 2.94 -3.87 15.51
N ARG A 228 2.36 -4.73 16.36
CA ARG A 228 1.17 -5.51 16.04
C ARG A 228 -0.08 -4.63 15.93
N CYS A 229 -0.06 -3.44 16.52
CA CYS A 229 -1.19 -2.51 16.54
C CYS A 229 -0.72 -1.07 16.28
N PRO A 230 -0.23 -0.74 15.06
CA PRO A 230 0.32 0.56 14.77
C PRO A 230 -0.76 1.64 14.88
N LYS A 231 -0.64 2.53 15.87
CA LYS A 231 -1.53 3.70 16.06
C LYS A 231 -1.07 4.92 15.25
N ASP A 232 0.13 4.85 14.66
CA ASP A 232 0.75 5.92 13.85
C ASP A 232 0.05 6.19 12.51
N THR A 233 -0.89 5.31 12.12
CA THR A 233 -1.79 5.49 10.98
C THR A 233 -3.00 6.36 11.32
N LEU A 234 -3.31 6.56 12.61
CA LEU A 234 -4.39 7.42 13.06
C LEU A 234 -3.87 8.85 13.25
N ARG A 235 -3.70 9.58 12.15
CA ARG A 235 -3.62 11.05 12.21
C ARG A 235 -4.19 11.67 10.94
N PHE A 236 -5.23 12.49 11.13
CA PHE A 236 -5.87 13.42 10.18
C PHE A 236 -5.70 13.04 8.71
N ASN A 237 -6.59 12.15 8.25
CA ASN A 237 -6.95 12.12 6.84
C ASN A 237 -7.34 13.55 6.44
N TYR A 238 -6.50 14.21 5.65
CA TYR A 238 -6.79 15.53 5.06
C TYR A 238 -7.98 15.49 4.08
N LEU A 239 -8.55 14.30 3.88
CA LEU A 239 -9.73 14.02 3.07
C LEU A 239 -11.03 14.00 3.91
N ASP A 240 -10.94 13.96 5.24
CA ASP A 240 -12.09 13.92 6.17
C ASP A 240 -12.12 15.18 7.06
N ASN A 241 -11.95 16.37 6.48
CA ASN A 241 -12.23 17.61 7.21
C ASN A 241 -13.73 17.93 7.05
N LEU A 242 -14.53 17.59 8.06
CA LEU A 242 -15.85 18.22 8.20
C LEU A 242 -15.65 19.72 8.46
N ASP A 243 -16.51 20.53 7.85
CA ASP A 243 -16.47 22.00 7.91
C ASP A 243 -16.39 22.47 9.38
N PRO A 244 -15.69 23.58 9.70
CA PRO A 244 -15.50 24.05 11.09
C PRO A 244 -16.81 24.27 11.85
N ILE A 245 -17.93 24.44 11.14
CA ILE A 245 -19.27 24.62 11.71
C ILE A 245 -19.84 23.29 12.23
N GLU A 246 -19.53 22.16 11.58
CA GLU A 246 -20.03 20.85 11.98
C GLU A 246 -19.30 20.31 13.23
N GLN A 247 -18.04 20.72 13.44
CA GLN A 247 -17.26 20.36 14.62
C GLN A 247 -17.76 21.04 15.90
N ALA A 248 -18.39 22.21 15.81
CA ALA A 248 -18.94 22.93 16.96
C ALA A 248 -20.29 22.38 17.44
N LEU A 249 -20.98 21.58 16.62
CA LEU A 249 -22.28 20.99 16.95
C LEU A 249 -22.17 19.60 17.60
N THR A 250 -20.96 19.03 17.64
CA THR A 250 -20.69 17.70 18.19
C THR A 250 -19.81 17.70 19.44
N ALA A 251 -19.53 18.88 20.02
CA ALA A 251 -18.81 19.05 21.28
C ALA A 251 -19.76 19.36 22.45
#